data_AF-E4U6J7-F1
#
_entry.id   AF-E4U6J7-F1
#
_cell.length_a   1.000
_cell.length_b   1.000
_cell.length_c   1.000
_cell.angle_alpha   90.00
_cell.angle_beta   90.00
_cell.angle_gamma   90.00
#
_symmetry.space_group_name_H-M   'P 1'
#
loop_
_entity.id
_entity.type
_entity.pdbx_description
1 polymer ?
#
loop_
_entity_poly.entity_id
_entity_poly.type
_entity_poly.pdbx_seq_one_letter_code
_entity_poly.pdbx_strand_id
1 'polypeptide(L)'
;MPLRELSTVALYEAGSALRRWELWLPYVFSATLGLFMVSRGFDAFGGAAAQRFFVLGWIPFSTVTAASLGTITVVLGLSHQSLRYWLSLPLSVRQVVAVKLVMGVTMGLLVAAATLVFAAVGILRSAALISFETALVLLLLTFATSGLLAALSIVVRDITKMSILTILTSAIL
;
A
#
# COMPACT_ATOMS: atom_id res chain seq x y z
N MET A 1 0.19 -5.61 29.44
CA MET A 1 -0.24 -5.14 28.10
C MET A 1 -0.98 -6.27 27.40
N PRO A 2 -2.15 -6.03 26.81
CA PRO A 2 -2.94 -7.05 26.10
C PRO A 2 -2.35 -7.33 24.70
N LEU A 3 -1.15 -7.89 24.65
CA LEU A 3 -0.41 -8.19 23.40
C LEU A 3 -1.16 -9.22 22.54
N ARG A 4 -1.87 -10.16 23.18
CA ARG A 4 -2.62 -11.21 22.51
C ARG A 4 -3.78 -10.62 21.72
N GLU A 5 -4.51 -9.70 22.33
CA GLU A 5 -5.66 -9.02 21.75
C GLU A 5 -5.22 -8.12 20.57
N LEU A 6 -4.10 -7.41 20.70
CA LEU A 6 -3.51 -6.63 19.60
C LEU A 6 -3.10 -7.53 18.42
N SER A 7 -2.54 -8.71 18.70
CA SER A 7 -2.19 -9.67 17.64
C SER A 7 -3.41 -10.23 16.93
N THR A 8 -4.52 -10.45 17.64
CA THR A 8 -5.80 -10.89 17.05
C THR A 8 -6.38 -9.82 16.12
N VAL A 9 -6.32 -8.55 16.53
CA VAL A 9 -6.68 -7.42 15.66
C VAL A 9 -5.82 -7.45 14.40
N ALA A 10 -4.50 -7.51 14.55
CA ALA A 10 -3.56 -7.50 13.43
C ALA A 10 -3.84 -8.63 12.42
N LEU A 11 -4.01 -9.87 12.89
CA LEU A 11 -4.31 -11.02 12.05
C LEU A 11 -5.66 -10.89 11.34
N TYR A 12 -6.68 -10.39 12.04
CA TYR A 12 -7.98 -10.13 11.44
C TYR A 12 -7.89 -9.11 10.31
N GLU A 13 -7.16 -8.00 10.53
CA GLU A 13 -6.98 -6.95 9.53
C GLU A 13 -6.17 -7.42 8.33
N ALA A 14 -5.11 -8.22 8.54
CA ALA A 14 -4.38 -8.85 7.44
C ALA A 14 -5.30 -9.77 6.61
N GLY A 15 -6.12 -10.58 7.29
CA GLY A 15 -7.06 -11.48 6.63
C GLY A 15 -8.23 -10.77 5.95
N SER A 16 -8.66 -9.61 6.43
CA SER A 16 -9.71 -8.81 5.81
C SER A 16 -9.19 -8.08 4.57
N ALA A 17 -7.96 -7.55 4.62
CA ALA A 17 -7.28 -6.92 3.49
C ALA A 17 -7.09 -7.88 2.30
N LEU A 18 -6.77 -9.15 2.57
CA LEU A 18 -6.65 -10.18 1.53
C LEU A 18 -8.01 -10.61 0.95
N ARG A 19 -9.06 -10.67 1.78
CA ARG A 19 -10.40 -11.06 1.33
C ARG A 19 -11.06 -10.03 0.42
N ARG A 20 -10.68 -8.76 0.54
CA ARG A 20 -11.21 -7.67 -0.29
C ARG A 20 -10.42 -7.54 -1.59
N TRP A 21 -10.31 -8.65 -2.31
CA TRP A 21 -9.58 -8.76 -3.58
C TRP A 21 -10.10 -7.75 -4.62
N GLU A 22 -11.36 -7.30 -4.50
CA GLU A 22 -11.96 -6.28 -5.37
C GLU A 22 -11.23 -4.93 -5.28
N LEU A 23 -10.66 -4.60 -4.12
CA LEU A 23 -9.87 -3.38 -3.93
C LEU A 23 -8.49 -3.48 -4.60
N TRP A 24 -7.99 -4.70 -4.79
CA TRP A 24 -6.71 -4.96 -5.44
C TRP A 24 -6.82 -5.06 -6.97
N LEU A 25 -8.02 -5.27 -7.49
CA LEU A 25 -8.28 -5.46 -8.92
C LEU A 25 -7.70 -4.34 -9.82
N PRO A 26 -7.87 -3.05 -9.50
CA PRO A 26 -7.27 -1.96 -10.29
C PRO A 26 -5.74 -2.01 -10.25
N TYR A 27 -5.17 -2.31 -9.08
CA TYR A 27 -3.71 -2.45 -8.93
C TYR A 27 -3.18 -3.63 -9.75
N VAL A 28 -3.85 -4.79 -9.67
CA VAL A 28 -3.46 -5.98 -10.44
C VAL A 28 -3.49 -5.67 -11.92
N PHE A 29 -4.55 -5.02 -12.43
CA PHE A 29 -4.66 -4.62 -13.83
C PHE A 29 -3.54 -3.66 -14.26
N SER A 30 -3.27 -2.61 -13.48
CA SER A 30 -2.17 -1.68 -13.73
C SER A 30 -0.80 -2.39 -13.69
N ALA A 31 -0.60 -3.33 -12.77
CA ALA A 31 0.63 -4.11 -12.68
C ALA A 31 0.83 -5.04 -13.88
N THR A 32 -0.22 -5.73 -14.36
CA THR A 32 -0.12 -6.54 -15.59
C THR A 32 0.17 -5.70 -16.82
N LEU A 33 -0.45 -4.52 -16.94
CA LEU A 33 -0.14 -3.58 -18.02
C LEU A 33 1.31 -3.09 -17.94
N GLY A 34 1.80 -2.76 -16.74
CA GLY A 34 3.19 -2.37 -16.54
C GLY A 34 4.18 -3.48 -16.94
N LEU A 35 3.90 -4.72 -16.55
CA LEU A 35 4.69 -5.89 -16.95
C LEU A 35 4.68 -6.11 -18.46
N PHE A 36 3.52 -5.95 -19.12
CA PHE A 36 3.42 -6.05 -20.57
C PHE A 36 4.28 -4.98 -21.26
N MET A 37 4.21 -3.73 -20.80
CA MET A 37 5.03 -2.63 -21.33
C MET A 37 6.53 -2.91 -21.14
N VAL A 38 6.93 -3.40 -19.97
CA VAL A 38 8.32 -3.74 -19.65
C VAL A 38 8.87 -4.90 -20.48
N SER A 39 8.04 -5.90 -20.79
CA SER A 39 8.47 -7.13 -21.47
C SER A 39 8.46 -7.04 -22.99
N ARG A 40 7.54 -6.26 -23.57
CA ARG A 40 7.30 -6.20 -25.03
C ARG A 40 7.15 -4.79 -25.55
N GLY A 41 6.68 -3.84 -24.73
CA GLY A 41 6.37 -2.49 -25.15
C GLY A 41 7.60 -1.63 -25.37
N PHE A 42 8.51 -1.53 -24.40
CA PHE A 42 9.62 -0.58 -24.49
C PHE A 42 10.65 -0.93 -25.55
N ASP A 43 10.80 -2.21 -25.91
CA ASP A 43 11.64 -2.61 -27.05
C ASP A 43 11.17 -1.98 -28.37
N ALA A 44 9.87 -1.68 -28.50
CA ALA A 44 9.30 -1.06 -29.69
C ALA A 44 9.29 0.48 -29.68
N PHE A 45 9.30 1.12 -28.49
CA PHE A 45 9.00 2.56 -28.37
C PHE A 45 10.10 3.44 -27.76
N GLY A 46 11.11 2.88 -27.11
CA GLY A 46 12.15 3.71 -26.45
C GLY A 46 13.36 3.01 -25.85
N GLY A 47 13.43 1.68 -25.99
CA GLY A 47 14.55 0.86 -25.53
C GLY A 47 14.76 0.88 -24.01
N ALA A 48 15.96 0.50 -23.59
CA ALA A 48 16.32 0.30 -22.18
C ALA A 48 16.22 1.58 -21.32
N ALA A 49 16.42 2.77 -21.92
CA ALA A 49 16.31 4.04 -21.19
C ALA A 49 14.86 4.35 -20.78
N ALA A 50 13.90 4.17 -21.70
CA ALA A 50 12.47 4.33 -21.42
C ALA A 50 11.98 3.28 -20.41
N GLN A 51 12.45 2.03 -20.55
CA GLN A 51 12.16 0.96 -19.59
C GLN A 51 12.64 1.31 -18.18
N ARG A 52 13.86 1.84 -18.04
CA ARG A 52 14.41 2.26 -16.74
C ARG A 52 13.62 3.39 -16.12
N PHE A 53 13.25 4.41 -16.90
CA PHE A 53 12.44 5.52 -16.43
C PHE A 53 11.07 5.04 -15.93
N PHE A 54 10.40 4.16 -16.69
CA PHE A 54 9.12 3.57 -16.30
C PHE A 54 9.22 2.79 -14.99
N VAL A 55 10.23 1.93 -14.85
CA VAL A 55 10.42 1.12 -13.63
C VAL A 55 10.65 2.00 -12.41
N LEU A 56 11.39 3.09 -12.55
CA LEU A 56 11.62 4.05 -11.46
C LEU A 56 10.32 4.74 -10.98
N GLY A 57 9.34 4.95 -11.87
CA GLY A 57 8.01 5.46 -11.49
C GLY A 57 7.07 4.36 -10.98
N TRP A 58 7.21 3.14 -11.50
CA TRP A 58 6.33 2.02 -11.14
C TRP A 58 6.54 1.51 -9.70
N ILE A 59 7.77 1.55 -9.19
CA ILE A 59 8.09 1.17 -7.80
C ILE A 59 7.35 2.08 -6.78
N PRO A 60 7.50 3.43 -6.81
CA PRO A 60 6.77 4.31 -5.89
C PRO A 60 5.26 4.26 -6.12
N PHE A 61 4.78 4.16 -7.37
CA PHE A 61 3.35 3.97 -7.64
C PHE A 61 2.77 2.73 -6.94
N SER A 62 3.46 1.59 -7.05
CA SER A 62 3.01 0.34 -6.44
C SER A 62 3.05 0.40 -4.91
N THR A 63 4.07 1.08 -4.37
CA THR A 63 4.22 1.34 -2.92
C THR A 63 3.08 2.20 -2.39
N VAL A 64 2.80 3.34 -3.04
CA VAL A 64 1.71 4.26 -2.66
C VAL A 64 0.37 3.55 -2.77
N THR A 65 0.13 2.80 -3.84
CA THR A 65 -1.13 2.09 -4.06
C THR A 65 -1.37 1.04 -2.98
N ALA A 66 -0.37 0.20 -2.68
CA ALA A 66 -0.49 -0.82 -1.65
C ALA A 66 -0.65 -0.23 -0.24
N ALA A 67 0.14 0.80 0.11
CA ALA A 67 0.00 1.52 1.36
C ALA A 67 -1.40 2.12 1.50
N SER A 68 -1.93 2.67 0.40
CA SER A 68 -3.25 3.27 0.38
C SER A 68 -4.36 2.24 0.53
N LEU A 69 -4.33 1.16 -0.25
CA LEU A 69 -5.30 0.07 -0.15
C LEU A 69 -5.27 -0.61 1.21
N GLY A 70 -4.08 -0.84 1.76
CA GLY A 70 -3.89 -1.36 3.12
C GLY A 70 -4.54 -0.43 4.14
N THR A 71 -4.23 0.87 4.08
CA THR A 71 -4.75 1.88 5.01
C THR A 71 -6.27 2.04 4.88
N ILE A 72 -6.82 2.07 3.66
CA ILE A 72 -8.27 2.17 3.41
C ILE A 72 -9.00 0.95 3.94
N THR A 73 -8.53 -0.25 3.61
CA THR A 73 -9.18 -1.49 4.06
C THR A 73 -9.26 -1.55 5.58
N VAL A 74 -8.19 -1.09 6.22
CA VAL A 74 -8.05 -0.97 7.66
C VAL A 74 -8.95 0.11 8.28
N VAL A 75 -9.03 1.30 7.66
CA VAL A 75 -9.89 2.42 8.08
C VAL A 75 -11.36 2.07 7.91
N LEU A 76 -11.72 1.34 6.84
CA LEU A 76 -13.06 0.81 6.62
C LEU A 76 -13.46 -0.23 7.67
N GLY A 77 -12.49 -0.96 8.23
CA GLY A 77 -12.72 -1.79 9.41
C GLY A 77 -13.13 -1.01 10.67
N LEU A 78 -13.18 0.33 10.65
CA LEU A 78 -13.71 1.16 11.74
C LEU A 78 -15.21 1.47 11.57
N SER A 79 -15.81 1.24 10.39
CA SER A 79 -17.23 1.50 10.14
C SER A 79 -18.11 0.34 10.61
N HIS A 80 -18.58 0.47 11.85
CA HIS A 80 -19.90 0.06 12.37
C HIS A 80 -20.08 -1.28 13.11
N GLN A 81 -19.31 -2.36 12.88
CA GLN A 81 -19.47 -3.60 13.68
C GLN A 81 -18.19 -4.08 14.37
N SER A 82 -17.09 -4.19 13.64
CA SER A 82 -15.77 -4.59 14.17
C SER A 82 -15.28 -3.63 15.26
N LEU A 83 -15.45 -2.31 15.11
CA LEU A 83 -15.04 -1.34 16.13
C LEU A 83 -15.73 -1.58 17.48
N ARG A 84 -17.04 -1.91 17.48
CA ARG A 84 -17.79 -2.19 18.71
C ARG A 84 -17.28 -3.45 19.39
N TYR A 85 -16.94 -4.47 18.61
CA TYR A 85 -16.29 -5.68 19.11
C TYR A 85 -14.89 -5.39 19.67
N TRP A 86 -14.05 -4.62 18.96
CA TRP A 86 -12.71 -4.27 19.43
C TRP A 86 -12.72 -3.40 20.69
N LEU A 87 -13.75 -2.56 20.86
CA LEU A 87 -13.96 -1.77 22.08
C LEU A 87 -14.56 -2.57 23.24
N SER A 88 -15.11 -3.75 22.98
CA SER A 88 -15.51 -4.69 24.04
C SER A 88 -14.32 -5.45 24.63
N LEU A 89 -13.18 -5.46 23.93
CA LEU A 89 -11.91 -5.97 24.45
C LEU A 89 -11.23 -4.89 25.32
N PRO A 90 -10.28 -5.27 26.21
CA PRO A 90 -9.55 -4.33 27.07
C PRO A 90 -8.51 -3.51 26.28
N LEU A 91 -8.92 -2.93 25.15
CA LEU A 91 -8.11 -2.15 24.22
C LEU A 91 -8.63 -0.73 24.14
N SER A 92 -7.72 0.24 24.25
CA SER A 92 -8.06 1.64 23.99
C SER A 92 -8.24 1.90 22.48
N VAL A 93 -9.09 2.88 22.14
CA VAL A 93 -9.28 3.34 20.75
C VAL A 93 -7.93 3.66 20.10
N ARG A 94 -7.01 4.31 20.84
CA ARG A 94 -5.67 4.67 20.35
C ARG A 94 -4.85 3.45 19.97
N GLN A 95 -4.91 2.37 20.76
CA GLN A 95 -4.20 1.13 20.46
C GLN A 95 -4.77 0.42 19.23
N VAL A 96 -6.10 0.39 19.08
CA VAL A 96 -6.76 -0.20 17.90
C VAL A 96 -6.38 0.56 16.63
N VAL A 97 -6.40 1.90 16.68
CA VAL A 97 -5.99 2.76 15.55
C VAL A 97 -4.49 2.60 15.24
N ALA A 98 -3.64 2.53 16.27
CA ALA A 98 -2.20 2.34 16.08
C ALA A 98 -1.87 1.01 15.40
N VAL A 99 -2.45 -0.11 15.85
CA VAL A 99 -2.25 -1.43 15.22
C VAL A 99 -2.68 -1.39 13.77
N LYS A 100 -3.85 -0.80 13.51
CA LYS A 100 -4.40 -0.61 12.18
C LYS A 100 -3.44 0.17 11.26
N LEU A 101 -2.95 1.32 11.71
CA LEU A 101 -1.97 2.11 10.95
C LEU A 101 -0.68 1.34 10.66
N VAL A 102 -0.17 0.63 11.67
CA VAL A 102 1.01 -0.24 11.50
C VAL A 102 0.74 -1.30 10.43
N MET A 103 -0.45 -1.89 10.37
CA MET A 103 -0.78 -2.87 9.32
C MET A 103 -0.86 -2.26 7.91
N GLY A 104 -1.36 -1.02 7.78
CA GLY A 104 -1.33 -0.30 6.51
C GLY A 104 0.11 -0.05 6.03
N VAL A 105 0.98 0.40 6.95
CA VAL A 105 2.40 0.65 6.68
C VAL A 105 3.14 -0.64 6.34
N THR A 106 2.93 -1.72 7.10
CA THR A 106 3.61 -3.00 6.83
C THR A 106 3.21 -3.57 5.48
N MET A 107 1.94 -3.47 5.08
CA MET A 107 1.52 -3.86 3.72
C MET A 107 2.21 -3.05 2.64
N GLY A 108 2.27 -1.72 2.80
CA GLY A 108 2.99 -0.84 1.86
C GLY A 108 4.47 -1.21 1.74
N LEU A 109 5.15 -1.48 2.86
CA LEU A 109 6.55 -1.90 2.89
C LEU A 109 6.79 -3.26 2.25
N LEU A 110 5.90 -4.23 2.48
CA LEU A 110 5.98 -5.56 1.87
C LEU A 110 5.88 -5.47 0.35
N VAL A 111 4.93 -4.68 -0.16
CA VAL A 111 4.80 -4.48 -1.61
C VAL A 111 5.98 -3.67 -2.15
N ALA A 112 6.43 -2.63 -1.45
CA ALA A 112 7.61 -1.86 -1.84
C ALA A 112 8.85 -2.76 -2.00
N ALA A 113 9.12 -3.63 -1.02
CA ALA A 113 10.23 -4.57 -1.06
C ALA A 113 10.07 -5.57 -2.21
N ALA A 114 8.89 -6.18 -2.38
CA ALA A 114 8.63 -7.12 -3.45
C ALA A 114 8.81 -6.49 -4.84
N THR A 115 8.25 -5.29 -5.04
CA THR A 115 8.31 -4.57 -6.32
C THR A 115 9.74 -4.10 -6.61
N LEU A 116 10.47 -3.64 -5.58
CA LEU A 116 11.88 -3.23 -5.71
C LEU A 116 12.77 -4.42 -6.10
N VAL A 117 12.63 -5.56 -5.41
CA VAL A 117 13.40 -6.78 -5.74
C VAL A 117 13.07 -7.27 -7.14
N PHE A 118 11.79 -7.30 -7.50
CA PHE A 118 11.35 -7.70 -8.83
C PHE A 118 11.90 -6.77 -9.91
N ALA A 119 11.85 -5.46 -9.70
CA ALA A 119 12.40 -4.46 -10.61
C ALA A 119 13.93 -4.56 -10.74
N ALA A 120 14.63 -4.68 -9.61
CA ALA A 120 16.09 -4.72 -9.57
C ALA A 120 16.65 -6.01 -10.18
N VAL A 121 16.07 -7.16 -9.86
CA VAL A 121 16.58 -8.48 -10.29
C VAL A 121 15.94 -8.93 -11.60
N GLY A 122 14.62 -8.80 -11.72
CA GLY A 122 13.85 -9.35 -12.83
C GLY A 122 13.89 -8.47 -14.09
N ILE A 123 13.89 -7.14 -13.93
CA ILE A 123 13.78 -6.21 -15.05
C ILE A 123 15.12 -5.57 -15.37
N LEU A 124 15.65 -4.75 -14.45
CA LEU A 124 16.82 -3.92 -14.70
C LEU A 124 18.14 -4.65 -14.47
N ARG A 125 18.10 -5.83 -13.83
CA ARG A 125 19.27 -6.67 -13.49
C ARG A 125 20.40 -5.86 -12.87
N SER A 126 20.06 -4.90 -12.00
CA SER A 126 20.96 -3.91 -11.43
C SER A 126 20.73 -3.79 -9.93
N ALA A 127 21.78 -4.05 -9.15
CA ALA A 127 21.77 -3.87 -7.71
C ALA A 127 21.77 -2.38 -7.28
N ALA A 128 21.96 -1.44 -8.22
CA ALA A 128 22.00 -0.01 -7.91
C ALA A 128 20.69 0.52 -7.30
N LEU A 129 19.57 -0.18 -7.53
CA LEU A 129 18.26 0.12 -6.93
C LEU A 129 18.15 -0.38 -5.49
N ILE A 130 18.94 -1.36 -5.10
CA ILE A 130 18.93 -1.95 -3.75
C ILE A 130 19.93 -1.17 -2.91
N SER A 131 19.63 0.11 -2.69
CA SER A 131 20.44 1.02 -1.87
C SER A 131 19.71 1.40 -0.59
N PHE A 132 20.47 1.83 0.42
CA PHE A 132 19.91 2.31 1.67
C PHE A 132 19.00 3.54 1.46
N GLU A 133 19.40 4.43 0.56
CA GLU A 133 18.63 5.63 0.21
C GLU A 133 17.29 5.26 -0.43
N THR A 134 17.29 4.30 -1.35
CA THR A 134 16.05 3.83 -2.00
C THR A 134 15.11 3.20 -0.99
N ALA A 135 15.63 2.37 -0.09
CA ALA A 135 14.84 1.78 0.99
C ALA A 135 14.26 2.85 1.93
N LEU A 136 15.06 3.87 2.30
CA LEU A 136 14.62 4.98 3.14
C LEU A 136 13.53 5.81 2.46
N VAL A 137 13.66 6.11 1.17
CA VAL A 137 12.65 6.83 0.39
C VAL A 137 11.33 6.06 0.36
N LEU A 138 11.36 4.76 0.07
CA LEU A 138 10.15 3.94 0.04
C LEU A 138 9.51 3.81 1.42
N LEU A 139 10.32 3.74 2.47
CA LEU A 139 9.85 3.75 3.85
C LEU A 139 9.13 5.06 4.19
N LEU A 140 9.78 6.21 3.94
CA LEU A 140 9.20 7.53 4.17
C LEU A 140 7.93 7.75 3.35
N LEU A 141 7.92 7.29 2.10
CA LEU A 141 6.75 7.36 1.22
C LEU A 141 5.57 6.55 1.77
N THR A 142 5.84 5.35 2.30
CA THR A 142 4.83 4.50 2.93
C THR A 142 4.25 5.16 4.19
N PHE A 143 5.11 5.73 5.04
CA PHE A 143 4.66 6.46 6.23
C PHE A 143 3.85 7.71 5.87
N ALA A 144 4.31 8.49 4.89
CA ALA A 144 3.64 9.69 4.44
C ALA A 144 2.25 9.40 3.87
N THR A 145 2.13 8.37 3.03
CA THR A 145 0.85 7.96 2.42
C THR A 145 -0.13 7.43 3.45
N SER A 146 0.28 6.49 4.30
CA SER A 146 -0.57 5.98 5.38
C SER A 146 -0.96 7.07 6.37
N GLY A 147 -0.04 7.95 6.75
CA GLY A 147 -0.30 9.08 7.64
C GLY A 147 -1.27 10.10 7.05
N LEU A 148 -1.12 10.44 5.76
CA LEU A 148 -2.02 11.34 5.05
C LEU A 148 -3.43 10.77 4.98
N LEU A 149 -3.57 9.49 4.63
CA LEU A 149 -4.88 8.83 4.57
C LEU A 149 -5.53 8.71 5.95
N ALA A 150 -4.74 8.46 7.00
CA ALA A 150 -5.23 8.48 8.37
C ALA A 150 -5.78 9.86 8.74
N ALA A 151 -5.05 10.93 8.44
CA ALA A 151 -5.48 12.30 8.68
C ALA A 151 -6.75 12.64 7.89
N LEU A 152 -6.81 12.25 6.61
CA LEU A 152 -7.97 12.46 5.75
C LEU A 152 -9.20 11.67 6.22
N SER A 153 -9.02 10.49 6.81
CA SER A 153 -10.12 9.68 7.34
C SER A 153 -10.87 10.36 8.50
N ILE A 154 -10.23 11.30 9.20
CA ILE A 154 -10.87 12.11 10.25
C ILE A 154 -11.87 13.09 9.62
N VAL A 155 -11.55 13.61 8.43
CA VAL A 155 -12.33 14.64 7.72
C VAL A 155 -13.41 14.01 6.85
N VAL A 156 -13.09 12.89 6.19
CA VAL A 156 -13.97 12.23 5.22
C VAL A 156 -14.63 11.02 5.88
N ARG A 157 -15.84 11.22 6.42
CA ARG A 157 -16.65 10.14 7.02
C ARG A 157 -17.21 9.13 5.99
N ASP A 158 -17.12 9.44 4.70
CA ASP A 158 -17.81 8.71 3.63
C ASP A 158 -16.84 7.92 2.74
N ILE A 159 -17.13 6.62 2.61
CA ILE A 159 -16.24 5.57 2.10
C ILE A 159 -15.91 5.77 0.63
N THR A 160 -16.92 6.15 -0.14
CA THR A 160 -16.83 6.38 -1.59
C THR A 160 -15.95 7.59 -1.90
N LYS A 161 -15.90 8.58 -1.00
CA LYS A 161 -15.07 9.77 -1.18
C LYS A 161 -13.60 9.48 -0.93
N MET A 162 -13.27 8.60 0.03
CA MET A 162 -11.88 8.20 0.28
C MET A 162 -11.29 7.35 -0.84
N SER A 163 -12.03 6.38 -1.41
CA SER A 163 -11.55 5.60 -2.56
C SER A 163 -11.32 6.47 -3.80
N ILE A 164 -12.21 7.43 -4.08
CA ILE A 164 -12.05 8.41 -5.16
C ILE A 164 -10.82 9.31 -4.93
N LEU A 165 -10.61 9.77 -3.69
CA LEU A 165 -9.44 10.59 -3.33
C LEU A 165 -8.13 9.83 -3.51
N THR A 166 -8.15 8.53 -3.23
CA THR A 166 -6.98 7.66 -3.39
C THR A 166 -6.62 7.50 -4.86
N ILE A 167 -7.62 7.23 -5.70
CA ILE A 167 -7.46 7.17 -7.16
C ILE A 167 -6.92 8.50 -7.69
N LEU A 168 -7.41 9.64 -7.18
CA LEU A 168 -6.90 10.97 -7.50
C LEU A 168 -5.44 11.16 -7.08
N THR A 169 -5.09 10.81 -5.83
CA THR A 169 -3.70 10.96 -5.35
C THR A 169 -2.72 10.04 -6.07
N SER A 170 -3.13 8.83 -6.45
CA SER A 170 -2.32 7.89 -7.22
C SER A 170 -2.29 8.19 -8.73
N ALA A 171 -3.13 9.11 -9.21
CA ALA A 171 -3.12 9.58 -10.60
C ALA A 171 -2.33 10.90 -10.77
N ILE A 172 -2.06 11.63 -9.69
CA ILE A 172 -1.28 12.87 -9.68
C ILE A 172 0.22 12.59 -9.48
N LEU A 173 0.57 11.45 -8.87
CA LEU A 173 1.93 10.92 -8.73
C LEU A 173 2.30 10.02 -9.90
#